data_AF-A0A7V6KW93-F1
#
_entry.id   AF-A0A7V6KW93-F1
#
_cell.length_a   1.000
_cell.length_b   1.000
_cell.length_c   1.000
_cell.angle_alpha   90.00
_cell.angle_beta   90.00
_cell.angle_gamma   90.00
#
_symmetry.space_group_name_H-M   'P 1'
#
loop_
_entity.id
_entity.type
_entity.pdbx_description
1 polymer ?
#
loop_
_entity_poly.entity_id
_entity_poly.type
_entity_poly.pdbx_seq_one_letter_code
_entity_poly.pdbx_strand_id
1 'polypeptide(L)' 'MTNRLYFRKNVGQVDKIIRIALGSAMVLVPALLGKSSVKHAILHGIGGATVLEGMIGY' A
#
# COMPACT_ATOMS: atom_id res chain seq x y z
N MET A 1 -26.87 12.69 -11.50
CA MET A 1 -26.38 12.18 -10.20
C MET A 1 -25.40 11.06 -10.51
N THR A 2 -24.10 11.36 -10.56
CA THR A 2 -23.06 10.39 -10.94
C THR A 2 -22.91 9.40 -9.79
N ASN A 3 -23.44 8.19 -9.97
CA ASN A 3 -23.34 7.10 -9.02
C ASN A 3 -21.87 6.66 -8.94
N ARG A 4 -21.10 7.28 -8.03
CA ARG A 4 -19.75 6.84 -7.72
C ARG A 4 -19.89 5.50 -7.02
N LEU A 5 -19.82 4.45 -7.84
CA LEU A 5 -19.72 3.06 -7.43
C LEU A 5 -18.39 2.88 -6.69
N TYR A 6 -18.31 3.44 -5.49
CA TYR A 6 -17.30 3.11 -4.52
C TYR A 6 -17.65 1.69 -4.08
N PHE A 7 -17.16 0.71 -4.83
CA PHE A 7 -17.00 -0.65 -4.36
C PHE A 7 -16.11 -0.54 -3.13
N ARG A 8 -16.73 -0.27 -1.98
CA ARG A 8 -16.10 -0.46 -0.68
C ARG A 8 -15.94 -1.97 -0.61
N LYS A 9 -14.78 -2.47 -1.04
CA LYS A 9 -14.46 -3.88 -0.84
C LYS A 9 -14.60 -4.06 0.65
N ASN A 10 -15.43 -5.00 1.08
CA ASN A 10 -15.63 -5.28 2.49
C ASN A 10 -14.41 -6.07 2.98
N VAL A 11 -13.25 -5.43 2.90
CA VAL A 11 -11.98 -5.96 3.35
C VAL A 11 -11.98 -5.79 4.85
N GLY A 12 -12.16 -6.93 5.53
CA GLY A 12 -12.18 -6.99 6.98
C GLY A 12 -10.95 -6.33 7.57
N GLN A 13 -11.04 -5.94 8.84
CA GLN A 13 -9.99 -5.22 9.56
C GLN A 13 -8.60 -5.90 9.44
N VAL A 14 -8.57 -7.22 9.31
CA VAL A 14 -7.36 -8.03 9.08
C VAL A 14 -6.70 -7.73 7.72
N ASP A 15 -7.47 -7.65 6.64
CA ASP A 15 -6.96 -7.36 5.30
C ASP A 15 -6.38 -5.93 5.21
N LYS A 16 -7.04 -5.00 5.93
CA LYS A 16 -6.57 -3.62 6.14
C LYS A 16 -5.18 -3.58 6.79
N ILE A 17 -5.00 -4.35 7.86
CA ILE A 17 -3.74 -4.46 8.60
C ILE A 17 -2.65 -5.09 7.74
N ILE A 18 -2.97 -6.17 7.01
CA ILE A 18 -2.02 -6.85 6.12
C ILE A 18 -1.50 -5.91 5.05
N ARG A 19 -2.36 -5.10 4.42
CA ARG A 19 -1.93 -4.11 3.42
C ARG A 19 -1.02 -3.03 3.98
N ILE A 20 -1.37 -2.49 5.14
CA ILE A 20 -0.54 -1.47 5.80
C ILE A 20 0.83 -2.06 6.17
N ALA A 21 0.85 -3.27 6.73
CA ALA A 21 2.09 -3.96 7.10
C ALA A 21 2.96 -4.29 5.87
N LEU A 22 2.35 -4.83 4.83
CA LEU A 22 3.04 -5.21 3.60
C LEU A 22 3.58 -3.97 2.86
N GLY A 23 2.75 -2.94 2.70
CA GLY A 23 3.16 -1.69 2.07
C GLY A 23 4.29 -0.99 2.84
N SER A 24 4.24 -1.02 4.18
CA SER A 24 5.31 -0.48 5.03
C SER A 24 6.60 -1.27 4.88
N ALA A 25 6.54 -2.60 4.79
CA ALA A 25 7.71 -3.44 4.56
C ALA A 25 8.34 -3.17 3.18
N MET A 26 7.51 -2.98 2.15
CA MET A 26 7.96 -2.63 0.79
C MET A 26 8.64 -1.26 0.72
N VAL A 27 8.37 -0.36 1.67
CA VAL A 27 9.01 0.96 1.80
C VAL A 27 10.30 0.85 2.63
N LEU A 28 10.22 0.21 3.80
CA LEU A 28 11.32 0.13 4.77
C LEU A 28 12.46 -0.79 4.34
N VAL A 29 12.17 -1.95 3.74
CA VAL A 29 13.20 -2.94 3.35
C VAL A 29 14.20 -2.35 2.33
N PRO A 30 13.74 -1.69 1.24
CA PRO A 30 14.61 -0.93 0.36
C PRO A 30 15.46 0.13 1.05
N ALA A 31 14.84 0.90 1.95
CA ALA A 31 15.48 2.01 2.64
C ALA A 31 16.63 1.51 3.53
N LEU A 32 16.42 0.37 4.20
CA LEU A 32 17.43 -0.27 5.06
C LEU A 32 18.54 -0.96 4.27
N LEU A 33 18.24 -1.50 3.09
CA LEU A 33 19.24 -2.17 2.25
C LEU A 33 20.15 -1.20 1.50
N GLY A 34 19.91 0.11 1.59
CA GLY A 34 20.82 1.18 1.15
C GLY A 34 21.14 1.22 -0.35
N LYS A 35 20.55 0.33 -1.15
CA LYS A 35 20.79 0.26 -2.59
C LYS A 35 19.85 1.24 -3.28
N SER A 36 20.36 2.39 -3.69
CA SER A 36 19.62 3.27 -4.61
C SER A 36 19.57 2.59 -5.98
N SER A 37 18.42 2.00 -6.32
CA SER A 37 18.16 1.41 -7.64
C SER A 37 16.74 1.75 -8.02
N VAL A 38 16.48 1.91 -9.32
CA VAL A 38 15.14 2.21 -9.87
C VAL A 38 14.08 1.23 -9.34
N LYS A 39 14.47 -0.02 -9.08
CA LYS A 39 13.61 -1.05 -8.49
C LYS A 39 13.09 -0.67 -7.10
N HIS A 40 13.92 0.01 -6.29
CA HIS A 40 13.54 0.46 -4.95
C HIS A 40 12.59 1.65 -5.01
N ALA A 41 12.74 2.56 -5.97
CA ALA A 41 11.79 3.67 -6.17
C ALA A 41 10.40 3.16 -6.58
N ILE A 42 10.35 2.18 -7.49
CA ILE A 42 9.09 1.52 -7.88
C ILE A 42 8.48 0.79 -6.68
N LEU A 43 9.29 0.08 -5.89
CA LEU A 43 8.80 -0.63 -4.70
C LEU A 43 8.26 0.31 -3.63
N HIS A 44 8.90 1.46 -3.44
CA HIS A 44 8.45 2.50 -2.52
C HIS A 44 7.12 3.12 -2.98
N GLY A 45 6.96 3.33 -4.28
CA GLY A 45 5.70 3.81 -4.87
C GLY A 45 4.55 2.82 -4.70
N ILE A 46 4.79 1.53 -4.99
CA ILE A 46 3.80 0.46 -4.81
C ILE A 46 3.48 0.27 -3.32
N GLY A 47 4.49 0.24 -2.46
CA GLY A 47 4.32 0.09 -1.01
C GLY A 47 3.52 1.25 -0.42
N GLY A 48 3.84 2.49 -0.80
CA GLY A 48 3.08 3.68 -0.41
C GLY A 48 1.62 3.64 -0.86
N ALA A 49 1.37 3.26 -2.12
CA ALA A 49 0.00 3.08 -2.63
C ALA A 49 -0.76 2.00 -1.83
N THR A 50 -0.09 0.90 -1.49
CA THR A 50 -0.68 -0.21 -0.72
C THR A 50 -1.02 0.21 0.72
N VAL A 51 -0.17 1.02 1.37
CA VAL A 51 -0.48 1.61 2.68
C VAL A 51 -1.67 2.54 2.59
N LEU A 52 -1.72 3.38 1.55
CA LEU A 52 -2.86 4.27 1.33
C LEU A 52 -4.13 3.47 1.14
N GLU A 53 -4.20 2.50 0.22
CA GLU A 53 -5.34 1.60 0.05
C GLU A 53 -5.76 0.94 1.36
N GLY A 54 -4.78 0.45 2.11
CA GLY A 54 -4.96 -0.04 3.47
C GLY A 54 -5.63 1.01 4.37
N MET A 55 -5.20 2.26 4.41
CA MET A 55 -5.80 3.29 5.26
C MET A 55 -7.22 3.70 4.84
N ILE A 56 -7.44 3.96 3.54
CA ILE A 56 -8.74 4.41 3.00
C ILE A 56 -9.79 3.30 2.91
N GLY A 57 -9.38 2.02 2.98
CA GLY A 57 -10.31 0.88 3.08
C GLY A 57 -11.16 0.68 1.83
N TYR A 58 -10.55 0.87 0.65
CA TYR A 58 -11.14 0.54 -0.65
C TYR A 58 -10.97 -0.94 -1.00
#